data_AF-A0A6N7ZTB4-F1
#
_entry.id   AF-A0A6N7ZTB4-F1
#
_cell.length_a   1.000
_cell.length_b   1.000
_cell.length_c   1.000
_cell.angle_alpha   90.00
_cell.angle_beta   90.00
_cell.angle_gamma   90.00
#
_symmetry.space_group_name_H-M   'P 1'
#
loop_
_entity.id
_entity.type
_entity.pdbx_description
1 polymer ?
#
loop_
_entity_poly.entity_id
_entity_poly.type
_entity_poly.pdbx_seq_one_letter_code
_entity_poly.pdbx_strand_id
1 'polypeptide(L)'
;MRPDKDQPFFIGYLGIPKQLVAFLSVFAVCFLVGLGLAALALSSTQNDPGDGGFQWGAPFEQSGILELQPYPVFRTPAADGAPAKTYMLSGQGKRGVFDQANRHKGQPVTLKGVPVRRGDLMMIQVGNVSASDSPDEGFTPAAPASLGRWRLSGEICDGKCYAGAMRPGSGIAHKACADLCITGGIPPVFVSTGPVAGRNFFLMTDKDGQVLGDQIRDLLALYIEIEGEVEQLDDLLVFKADFDTARVLR
;
A
#
# COMPACT_ATOMS: atom_id res chain seq x y z
N MET A 1 -66.22 -25.22 -13.56
CA MET A 1 -66.05 -24.10 -12.61
C MET A 1 -65.95 -22.83 -13.45
N ARG A 2 -67.00 -21.99 -13.46
CA ARG A 2 -66.97 -20.70 -14.18
C ARG A 2 -66.03 -19.76 -13.43
N PRO A 3 -65.12 -19.03 -14.10
CA PRO A 3 -64.33 -18.00 -13.42
C PRO A 3 -65.30 -16.97 -12.84
N ASP A 4 -65.15 -16.71 -11.55
CA ASP A 4 -65.93 -15.75 -10.80
C ASP A 4 -65.68 -14.34 -11.36
N LYS A 5 -66.75 -13.62 -11.70
CA LYS A 5 -66.68 -12.29 -12.33
C LYS A 5 -66.06 -11.23 -11.41
N ASP A 6 -66.02 -11.50 -10.12
CA ASP A 6 -65.51 -10.59 -9.09
C ASP A 6 -64.04 -10.85 -8.74
N GLN A 7 -63.36 -11.79 -9.41
CA GLN A 7 -61.91 -11.97 -9.22
C GLN A 7 -61.13 -10.99 -10.08
N PRO A 8 -60.36 -10.05 -9.47
CA PRO A 8 -59.58 -9.09 -10.22
C PRO A 8 -58.44 -9.82 -10.96
N PHE A 9 -58.65 -10.07 -12.25
CA PHE A 9 -57.67 -10.66 -13.16
C PHE A 9 -57.19 -9.61 -14.17
N PHE A 10 -55.88 -9.46 -14.32
CA PHE A 10 -55.30 -8.46 -15.23
C PHE A 10 -55.47 -8.89 -16.70
N ILE A 11 -56.02 -7.99 -17.52
CA ILE A 11 -56.19 -8.15 -18.97
C ILE A 11 -55.56 -6.93 -19.65
N GLY A 12 -54.55 -7.15 -20.50
CA GLY A 12 -53.63 -6.10 -20.96
C GLY A 12 -54.20 -4.91 -21.75
N TYR A 13 -55.45 -4.96 -22.19
CA TYR A 13 -56.15 -3.83 -22.86
C TYR A 13 -57.19 -3.13 -21.97
N LEU A 14 -57.39 -3.59 -20.73
CA LEU A 14 -58.26 -2.95 -19.73
C LEU A 14 -57.40 -2.20 -18.69
N GLY A 15 -58.03 -1.30 -17.94
CA GLY A 15 -57.38 -0.59 -16.85
C GLY A 15 -56.84 -1.55 -15.77
N ILE A 16 -55.68 -1.24 -15.21
CA ILE A 16 -55.00 -2.08 -14.23
C ILE A 16 -55.86 -2.17 -12.94
N PRO A 17 -56.14 -3.37 -12.41
CA PRO A 17 -56.85 -3.52 -11.14
C PRO A 17 -56.12 -2.78 -9.99
N LYS A 18 -56.86 -2.00 -9.20
CA LYS A 18 -56.29 -1.19 -8.10
C LYS A 18 -55.55 -2.04 -7.06
N GLN A 19 -56.02 -3.27 -6.80
CA GLN A 19 -55.37 -4.21 -5.89
C GLN A 19 -53.98 -4.63 -6.40
N LEU A 20 -53.85 -4.85 -7.71
CA LEU A 20 -52.57 -5.18 -8.33
C LEU A 20 -51.61 -3.99 -8.27
N VAL A 21 -52.09 -2.77 -8.53
CA VAL A 21 -51.28 -1.55 -8.36
C VAL A 21 -50.78 -1.42 -6.91
N ALA A 22 -51.67 -1.60 -5.93
CA ALA A 22 -51.30 -1.52 -4.51
C ALA A 22 -50.27 -2.58 -4.12
N PHE A 23 -50.49 -3.84 -4.51
CA PHE A 23 -49.54 -4.93 -4.26
C PHE A 23 -48.18 -4.64 -4.88
N LEU A 24 -48.13 -4.27 -6.16
CA LEU A 24 -46.88 -3.97 -6.85
C LEU A 24 -46.17 -2.74 -6.25
N SER A 25 -46.93 -1.73 -5.81
CA SER A 25 -46.38 -0.53 -5.16
C SER A 25 -45.75 -0.88 -3.82
N VAL A 26 -46.46 -1.63 -2.97
CA VAL A 26 -45.94 -2.10 -1.68
C VAL A 26 -44.73 -3.00 -1.90
N PHE A 27 -44.81 -3.95 -2.82
CA PHE A 27 -43.69 -4.83 -3.16
C PHE A 27 -42.48 -4.03 -3.63
N ALA A 28 -42.66 -3.07 -4.54
CA ALA A 28 -41.57 -2.24 -5.05
C ALA A 28 -40.91 -1.42 -3.92
N VAL A 29 -41.71 -0.81 -3.05
CA VAL A 29 -41.19 -0.06 -1.88
C VAL A 29 -40.44 -0.99 -0.94
N CYS A 30 -41.04 -2.12 -0.53
CA CYS A 30 -40.39 -3.09 0.35
C CYS A 30 -39.11 -3.66 -0.27
N PHE A 31 -39.10 -3.90 -1.58
CA PHE A 31 -37.93 -4.41 -2.29
C PHE A 31 -36.81 -3.38 -2.34
N LEU A 32 -37.10 -2.12 -2.66
CA LEU A 32 -36.12 -1.02 -2.65
C LEU A 32 -35.57 -0.78 -1.24
N VAL A 33 -36.42 -0.79 -0.21
CA VAL A 33 -36.00 -0.69 1.19
C VAL A 33 -35.12 -1.89 1.57
N GLY A 34 -35.51 -3.10 1.19
CA GLY A 34 -34.73 -4.32 1.43
C GLY A 34 -33.34 -4.27 0.79
N LEU A 35 -33.25 -3.82 -0.47
CA LEU A 35 -31.97 -3.60 -1.15
C LEU A 35 -31.12 -2.53 -0.45
N GLY A 36 -31.73 -1.43 -0.02
CA GLY A 36 -31.05 -0.37 0.73
C GLY A 36 -30.48 -0.88 2.06
N LEU A 37 -31.25 -1.66 2.81
CA LEU A 37 -30.81 -2.26 4.07
C LEU A 37 -29.69 -3.28 3.86
N ALA A 38 -29.80 -4.13 2.82
CA ALA A 38 -28.76 -5.09 2.47
C ALA A 38 -27.45 -4.37 2.07
N ALA A 39 -27.54 -3.31 1.28
CA ALA A 39 -26.39 -2.49 0.88
C ALA A 39 -25.72 -1.83 2.10
N LEU A 40 -26.51 -1.26 3.02
CA LEU A 40 -25.99 -0.67 4.25
C LEU A 40 -25.30 -1.71 5.14
N ALA A 41 -25.90 -2.90 5.31
CA ALA A 41 -25.32 -3.98 6.11
C ALA A 41 -24.01 -4.52 5.51
N LEU A 42 -23.95 -4.68 4.18
CA LEU A 42 -22.72 -5.10 3.50
C LEU A 42 -21.65 -4.02 3.58
N SER A 43 -21.99 -2.75 3.37
CA SER A 43 -21.03 -1.64 3.42
C SER A 43 -20.50 -1.40 4.83
N SER A 44 -21.31 -1.55 5.87
CA SER A 44 -20.91 -1.30 7.26
C SER A 44 -19.99 -2.39 7.84
N THR A 45 -19.90 -3.55 7.17
CA THR A 45 -19.02 -4.66 7.55
C THR A 45 -17.71 -4.70 6.76
N GLN A 46 -17.53 -3.82 5.76
CA GLN A 46 -16.26 -3.68 5.07
C GLN A 46 -15.27 -2.85 5.89
N ASN A 47 -13.99 -3.25 5.86
CA ASN A 47 -12.92 -2.47 6.47
C ASN A 47 -12.67 -1.19 5.64
N ASP A 48 -12.43 -0.07 6.31
CA ASP A 48 -11.94 1.15 5.66
C ASP A 48 -10.53 0.88 5.11
N PRO A 49 -10.30 1.01 3.78
CA PRO A 49 -8.98 0.78 3.19
C PRO A 49 -7.98 1.90 3.51
N GLY A 50 -8.35 2.92 4.30
CA GLY A 50 -7.55 4.07 4.72
C GLY A 50 -7.38 5.12 3.63
N ASP A 51 -6.74 6.24 3.94
CA ASP A 51 -6.66 7.47 3.11
C ASP A 51 -5.54 7.47 2.06
N GLY A 52 -4.82 6.34 1.91
CA GLY A 52 -3.65 6.25 1.05
C GLY A 52 -3.94 6.63 -0.41
N GLY A 53 -3.00 7.31 -1.08
CA GLY A 53 -3.15 7.63 -2.50
C GLY A 53 -2.02 8.45 -3.12
N PHE A 54 -2.07 8.55 -4.45
CA PHE A 54 -1.18 9.40 -5.24
C PHE A 54 -1.48 10.89 -5.03
N GLN A 55 -0.43 11.69 -4.88
CA GLN A 55 -0.51 13.13 -4.66
C GLN A 55 -0.28 13.91 -5.97
N TRP A 56 -1.16 13.74 -6.95
CA TRP A 56 -0.98 14.32 -8.30
C TRP A 56 -0.90 15.85 -8.33
N GLY A 57 -1.53 16.54 -7.37
CA GLY A 57 -1.50 18.00 -7.25
C GLY A 57 -0.25 18.56 -6.54
N ALA A 58 0.63 17.69 -6.05
CA ALA A 58 1.84 18.06 -5.32
C ALA A 58 3.03 17.22 -5.82
N PRO A 59 3.53 17.51 -7.04
CA PRO A 59 4.64 16.76 -7.62
C PRO A 59 5.90 16.87 -6.75
N PHE A 60 6.73 15.84 -6.80
CA PHE A 60 7.99 15.75 -6.07
C PHE A 60 9.15 16.12 -6.99
N GLU A 61 9.98 17.05 -6.56
CA GLU A 61 11.25 17.39 -7.20
C GLU A 61 12.25 17.81 -6.12
N GLN A 62 13.28 17.01 -5.91
CA GLN A 62 14.34 17.30 -4.93
C GLN A 62 15.69 16.76 -5.42
N SER A 63 16.76 17.38 -4.95
CA SER A 63 18.13 16.89 -5.10
C SER A 63 18.53 16.04 -3.90
N GLY A 64 19.41 15.07 -4.14
CA GLY A 64 19.86 14.12 -3.12
C GLY A 64 20.72 13.01 -3.71
N ILE A 65 20.84 11.92 -2.97
CA ILE A 65 21.70 10.77 -3.30
C ILE A 65 20.86 9.52 -3.46
N LEU A 66 21.13 8.74 -4.52
CA LEU A 66 20.56 7.41 -4.70
C LEU A 66 21.46 6.35 -4.09
N GLU A 67 20.89 5.56 -3.19
CA GLU A 67 21.53 4.41 -2.58
C GLU A 67 20.86 3.13 -3.08
N LEU A 68 21.64 2.10 -3.39
CA LEU A 68 21.16 0.88 -4.04
C LEU A 68 20.78 -0.23 -3.06
N GLN A 69 21.29 -0.15 -1.82
CA GLN A 69 21.12 -1.19 -0.82
C GLN A 69 20.27 -0.66 0.34
N PRO A 70 19.33 -1.46 0.86
CA PRO A 70 18.98 -2.82 0.41
C PRO A 70 18.12 -2.84 -0.87
N TYR A 71 17.32 -1.80 -1.07
CA TYR A 71 16.61 -1.47 -2.29
C TYR A 71 16.97 -0.04 -2.69
N PRO A 72 16.74 0.39 -3.94
CA PRO A 72 16.89 1.77 -4.34
C PRO A 72 16.08 2.72 -3.46
N VAL A 73 16.79 3.55 -2.69
CA VAL A 73 16.23 4.64 -1.89
C VAL A 73 16.85 5.96 -2.31
N PHE A 74 16.07 7.04 -2.14
CA PHE A 74 16.52 8.39 -2.39
C PHE A 74 16.63 9.15 -1.07
N ARG A 75 17.85 9.61 -0.77
CA ARG A 75 18.17 10.28 0.49
C ARG A 75 18.39 11.75 0.24
N THR A 76 17.67 12.61 0.95
CA THR A 76 17.77 14.07 0.84
C THR A 76 18.20 14.67 2.17
N PRO A 77 18.96 15.78 2.16
CA PRO A 77 19.22 16.53 3.37
C PRO A 77 17.91 17.01 3.99
N ALA A 78 17.94 17.22 5.30
CA ALA A 78 16.85 17.87 6.00
C ALA A 78 17.05 19.39 6.03
N ALA A 79 15.94 20.12 6.05
CA ALA A 79 15.95 21.51 6.48
C ALA A 79 15.95 21.59 8.01
N ASP A 80 16.60 22.62 8.56
CA ASP A 80 16.38 23.12 9.92
C ASP A 80 16.55 22.10 11.07
N GLY A 81 17.61 21.28 11.02
CA GLY A 81 18.00 20.39 12.13
C GLY A 81 17.16 19.12 12.31
N ALA A 82 16.21 18.86 11.41
CA ALA A 82 15.51 17.58 11.33
C ALA A 82 16.45 16.45 10.83
N PRO A 83 16.12 15.16 11.07
CA PRO A 83 16.84 14.06 10.43
C PRO A 83 16.60 14.09 8.92
N ALA A 84 17.62 13.70 8.16
CA ALA A 84 17.56 13.52 6.72
C ALA A 84 16.37 12.62 6.31
N LYS A 85 15.93 12.75 5.07
CA LYS A 85 14.77 12.01 4.57
C LYS A 85 15.21 10.88 3.68
N THR A 86 14.72 9.67 3.95
CA THR A 86 14.93 8.50 3.10
C THR A 86 13.61 8.06 2.48
N TYR A 87 13.50 8.24 1.17
CA TYR A 87 12.33 7.86 0.39
C TYR A 87 12.55 6.51 -0.29
N MET A 88 11.63 5.58 -0.06
CA MET A 88 11.55 4.38 -0.92
C MET A 88 11.00 4.77 -2.30
N LEU A 89 11.52 4.10 -3.32
CA LEU A 89 11.24 4.44 -4.70
C LEU A 89 10.45 3.35 -5.42
N SER A 90 9.66 3.76 -6.41
CA SER A 90 8.98 2.83 -7.30
C SER A 90 8.92 3.37 -8.72
N GLY A 91 8.85 2.47 -9.70
CA GLY A 91 8.67 2.84 -11.10
C GLY A 91 7.19 2.88 -11.51
N GLN A 92 6.99 3.11 -12.81
CA GLN A 92 5.68 2.98 -13.44
C GLN A 92 5.23 1.50 -13.51
N GLY A 93 3.93 1.25 -13.27
CA GLY A 93 3.38 -0.10 -13.25
C GLY A 93 3.89 -0.94 -12.07
N LYS A 94 4.29 -2.19 -12.31
CA LYS A 94 4.73 -3.15 -11.27
C LYS A 94 6.25 -3.31 -11.26
N ARG A 95 7.00 -2.20 -11.39
CA ARG A 95 8.46 -2.20 -11.55
C ARG A 95 9.13 -1.33 -10.49
N GLY A 96 10.30 -1.79 -10.02
CA GLY A 96 11.25 -1.02 -9.21
C GLY A 96 12.04 -0.04 -10.05
N VAL A 97 13.11 0.51 -9.46
CA VAL A 97 13.95 1.53 -10.10
C VAL A 97 15.45 1.19 -10.10
N PHE A 98 15.79 -0.10 -10.02
CA PHE A 98 17.18 -0.56 -9.98
C PHE A 98 18.00 -0.05 -11.18
N ASP A 99 17.44 -0.06 -12.39
CA ASP A 99 18.15 0.42 -13.58
C ASP A 99 18.47 1.92 -13.50
N GLN A 100 17.50 2.73 -13.07
CA GLN A 100 17.69 4.16 -12.88
C GLN A 100 18.73 4.44 -11.79
N ALA A 101 18.62 3.74 -10.65
CA ALA A 101 19.54 3.91 -9.55
C ALA A 101 20.97 3.46 -9.88
N ASN A 102 21.13 2.37 -10.65
CA ASN A 102 22.44 1.88 -11.08
C ASN A 102 23.15 2.87 -12.02
N ARG A 103 22.42 3.53 -12.94
CA ARG A 103 23.00 4.52 -13.85
C ARG A 103 23.56 5.75 -13.15
N HIS A 104 23.04 6.08 -11.97
CA HIS A 104 23.40 7.26 -11.19
C HIS A 104 24.05 6.91 -9.85
N LYS A 105 24.60 5.70 -9.71
CA LYS A 105 25.17 5.20 -8.46
C LYS A 105 26.26 6.14 -7.94
N GLY A 106 26.10 6.58 -6.68
CA GLY A 106 27.09 7.42 -6.00
C GLY A 106 27.20 8.85 -6.54
N GLN A 107 26.29 9.26 -7.42
CA GLN A 107 26.23 10.62 -7.96
C GLN A 107 25.08 11.39 -7.30
N PRO A 108 25.26 12.70 -7.06
CA PRO A 108 24.14 13.58 -6.77
C PRO A 108 23.16 13.59 -7.94
N VAL A 109 21.87 13.48 -7.64
CA VAL A 109 20.82 13.51 -8.65
C VAL A 109 19.69 14.44 -8.24
N THR A 110 18.98 14.96 -9.23
CA THR A 110 17.65 15.51 -9.06
C THR A 110 16.63 14.45 -9.45
N LEU A 111 15.73 14.11 -8.52
CA LEU A 111 14.68 13.12 -8.73
C LEU A 111 13.33 13.83 -8.87
N LYS A 112 12.64 13.59 -9.98
CA LYS A 112 11.26 14.03 -10.22
C LYS A 112 10.31 12.86 -10.19
N GLY A 113 9.17 13.02 -9.55
CA GLY A 113 8.17 11.96 -9.45
C GLY A 113 6.85 12.39 -8.84
N VAL A 114 6.00 11.41 -8.58
CA VAL A 114 4.70 11.61 -7.93
C VAL A 114 4.72 10.90 -6.59
N PRO A 115 4.46 11.61 -5.48
CA PRO A 115 4.32 10.96 -4.18
C PRO A 115 3.14 10.01 -4.13
N VAL A 116 3.32 8.90 -3.41
CA VAL A 116 2.25 8.03 -2.92
C VAL A 116 2.35 8.04 -1.40
N ARG A 117 1.26 8.38 -0.72
CA ARG A 117 1.27 8.60 0.74
C ARG A 117 0.13 7.90 1.44
N ARG A 118 0.43 7.32 2.60
CA ARG A 118 -0.52 6.86 3.62
C ARG A 118 0.05 7.22 4.99
N GLY A 119 -0.66 8.06 5.74
CA GLY A 119 -0.16 8.55 7.03
C GLY A 119 1.25 9.15 6.89
N ASP A 120 2.21 8.56 7.60
CA ASP A 120 3.62 8.94 7.60
C ASP A 120 4.49 8.21 6.56
N LEU A 121 3.97 7.17 5.91
CA LEU A 121 4.65 6.51 4.80
C LEU A 121 4.51 7.36 3.54
N MET A 122 5.65 7.74 2.96
CA MET A 122 5.74 8.39 1.66
C MET A 122 6.72 7.63 0.76
N MET A 123 6.23 7.21 -0.40
CA MET A 123 7.07 6.70 -1.49
C MET A 123 7.03 7.65 -2.67
N ILE A 124 8.08 7.63 -3.48
CA ILE A 124 8.11 8.38 -4.74
C ILE A 124 7.98 7.42 -5.91
N GLN A 125 6.93 7.61 -6.71
CA GLN A 125 6.87 7.02 -8.03
C GLN A 125 7.74 7.84 -8.98
N VAL A 126 8.89 7.31 -9.33
CA VAL A 126 9.91 7.98 -10.13
C VAL A 126 9.37 8.21 -11.54
N GLY A 127 9.44 9.48 -11.97
CA GLY A 127 9.21 9.89 -13.35
C GLY A 127 10.53 10.08 -14.09
N ASN A 128 11.44 10.87 -13.52
CA ASN A 128 12.74 11.15 -14.11
C ASN A 128 13.84 11.24 -13.02
N VAL A 129 15.05 10.83 -13.40
CA VAL A 129 16.27 11.02 -12.62
C VAL A 129 17.31 11.64 -13.55
N SER A 130 17.90 12.75 -13.14
CA SER A 130 18.98 13.41 -13.87
C SER A 130 20.15 13.67 -12.92
N ALA A 131 21.37 13.66 -13.45
CA ALA A 131 22.53 14.12 -12.70
C ALA A 131 22.30 15.56 -12.23
N SER A 132 22.72 15.86 -10.99
CA SER A 132 22.70 17.21 -10.45
C SER A 132 24.09 17.80 -10.53
N ASP A 133 24.22 18.95 -11.20
CA ASP A 133 25.47 19.73 -11.23
C ASP A 133 25.71 20.50 -9.92
N SER A 134 24.70 20.55 -9.05
CA SER A 134 24.79 21.05 -7.68
C SER A 134 24.73 19.84 -6.74
N PRO A 135 25.86 19.27 -6.31
CA PRO A 135 25.85 18.44 -5.12
C PRO A 135 25.23 19.30 -4.01
N ASP A 136 24.33 18.75 -3.20
CA ASP A 136 24.06 19.37 -1.91
C ASP A 136 25.40 19.35 -1.16
N GLU A 137 26.15 20.47 -1.22
CA GLU A 137 27.52 20.56 -0.73
C GLU A 137 27.54 20.16 0.75
N GLY A 138 28.06 18.96 1.03
CA GLY A 138 28.19 18.44 2.39
C GLY A 138 27.11 17.47 2.87
N PHE A 139 26.09 17.11 2.08
CA PHE A 139 25.17 16.04 2.50
C PHE A 139 25.84 14.67 2.39
N THR A 140 26.14 14.07 3.55
CA THR A 140 26.59 12.68 3.65
C THR A 140 25.49 11.87 4.32
N PRO A 141 24.92 10.87 3.65
CA PRO A 141 23.88 10.03 4.24
C PRO A 141 24.41 9.29 5.49
N ALA A 142 23.63 9.28 6.58
CA ALA A 142 24.03 8.60 7.81
C ALA A 142 24.16 7.09 7.61
N ALA A 143 25.09 6.45 8.34
CA ALA A 143 25.14 4.99 8.39
C ALA A 143 23.90 4.45 9.13
N PRO A 144 23.40 3.24 8.77
CA PRO A 144 22.32 2.60 9.51
C PRO A 144 22.65 2.45 11.00
N ALA A 145 21.72 2.83 11.87
CA ALA A 145 21.85 2.68 13.32
C ALA A 145 20.95 1.55 13.82
N SER A 146 21.51 0.55 14.50
CA SER A 146 20.73 -0.54 15.09
C SER A 146 19.82 -0.04 16.23
N LEU A 147 18.57 -0.48 16.19
CA LEU A 147 17.56 -0.36 17.24
C LEU A 147 17.32 -1.70 17.97
N GLY A 148 18.20 -2.68 17.73
CA GLY A 148 18.18 -4.01 18.33
C GLY A 148 17.28 -5.02 17.61
N ARG A 149 17.20 -6.20 18.21
CA ARG A 149 16.42 -7.34 17.73
C ARG A 149 14.98 -7.27 18.24
N TRP A 150 14.02 -7.43 17.33
CA TRP A 150 12.60 -7.35 17.60
C TRP A 150 11.88 -8.61 17.15
N ARG A 151 10.76 -8.90 17.81
CA ARG A 151 9.76 -9.88 17.37
C ARG A 151 8.49 -9.11 17.05
N LEU A 152 8.13 -9.06 15.78
CA LEU A 152 7.02 -8.25 15.29
C LEU A 152 5.91 -9.15 14.76
N SER A 153 4.67 -8.75 14.99
CA SER A 153 3.50 -9.33 14.34
C SER A 153 2.94 -8.32 13.34
N GLY A 154 2.49 -8.79 12.18
CA GLY A 154 2.15 -7.90 11.07
C GLY A 154 1.98 -8.61 9.75
N GLU A 155 2.10 -7.85 8.66
CA GLU A 155 1.91 -8.33 7.29
C GLU A 155 3.06 -7.86 6.39
N ILE A 156 3.48 -8.71 5.44
CA ILE A 156 4.38 -8.30 4.35
C ILE A 156 3.55 -7.78 3.18
N CYS A 157 3.77 -6.52 2.82
CA CYS A 157 3.14 -5.83 1.70
C CYS A 157 4.20 -5.34 0.71
N ASP A 158 3.82 -5.03 -0.55
CA ASP A 158 4.62 -4.09 -1.33
C ASP A 158 4.39 -2.65 -0.86
N GLY A 159 5.46 -1.86 -0.79
CA GLY A 159 5.39 -0.51 -0.24
C GLY A 159 4.44 0.40 -1.01
N LYS A 160 4.34 0.26 -2.33
CA LYS A 160 3.62 1.23 -3.17
C LYS A 160 2.12 1.07 -3.05
N CYS A 161 1.63 -0.16 -3.15
CA CYS A 161 0.22 -0.47 -2.95
C CYS A 161 -0.16 -0.21 -1.51
N TYR A 162 0.67 -0.59 -0.53
CA TYR A 162 0.44 -0.22 0.87
C TYR A 162 0.36 1.30 1.06
N ALA A 163 1.25 2.09 0.46
CA ALA A 163 1.18 3.56 0.48
C ALA A 163 -0.08 4.14 -0.21
N GLY A 164 -0.83 3.34 -0.98
CA GLY A 164 -2.15 3.74 -1.50
C GLY A 164 -2.30 3.69 -3.02
N ALA A 165 -1.36 3.12 -3.77
CA ALA A 165 -1.59 2.85 -5.19
C ALA A 165 -2.69 1.79 -5.43
N MET A 166 -3.00 0.99 -4.42
CA MET A 166 -4.15 0.08 -4.38
C MET A 166 -4.87 0.25 -3.03
N ARG A 167 -6.19 0.13 -3.01
CA ARG A 167 -7.03 0.27 -1.81
C ARG A 167 -8.03 -0.90 -1.78
N PRO A 168 -7.85 -1.91 -0.91
CA PRO A 168 -6.79 -2.04 0.09
C PRO A 168 -5.42 -2.42 -0.51
N GLY A 169 -4.35 -1.91 0.09
CA GLY A 169 -2.96 -2.27 -0.22
C GLY A 169 -2.36 -3.29 0.76
N SER A 170 -3.23 -4.09 1.38
CA SER A 170 -2.94 -5.08 2.41
C SER A 170 -4.03 -6.16 2.41
N GLY A 171 -3.81 -7.22 3.19
CA GLY A 171 -4.65 -8.40 3.32
C GLY A 171 -4.67 -9.28 2.06
N ILE A 172 -5.41 -10.39 2.14
CA ILE A 172 -5.39 -11.42 1.09
C ILE A 172 -5.72 -10.90 -0.33
N ALA A 173 -6.57 -9.87 -0.43
CA ALA A 173 -6.91 -9.22 -1.70
C ALA A 173 -5.70 -8.58 -2.40
N HIS A 174 -4.67 -8.24 -1.63
CA HIS A 174 -3.43 -7.63 -2.09
C HIS A 174 -2.36 -8.66 -2.49
N LYS A 175 -2.44 -9.92 -2.04
CA LYS A 175 -1.37 -10.92 -2.16
C LYS A 175 -0.75 -11.03 -3.57
N ALA A 176 -1.58 -11.25 -4.59
CA ALA A 176 -1.10 -11.38 -5.98
C ALA A 176 -0.51 -10.07 -6.53
N CYS A 177 -1.06 -8.93 -6.11
CA CYS A 177 -0.51 -7.63 -6.48
C CYS A 177 0.86 -7.37 -5.83
N ALA A 178 1.02 -7.74 -4.56
CA ALA A 178 2.25 -7.62 -3.79
C ALA A 178 3.36 -8.48 -4.41
N ASP A 179 3.06 -9.74 -4.72
CA ASP A 179 4.02 -10.67 -5.33
C ASP A 179 4.59 -10.11 -6.65
N LEU A 180 3.71 -9.61 -7.52
CA LEU A 180 4.14 -9.01 -8.79
C LEU A 180 4.94 -7.71 -8.59
N CYS A 181 4.55 -6.87 -7.64
CA CYS A 181 5.27 -5.63 -7.33
C CYS A 181 6.69 -5.92 -6.80
N ILE A 182 6.82 -6.82 -5.83
CA ILE A 182 8.09 -7.16 -5.17
C ILE A 182 9.01 -7.89 -6.15
N THR A 183 8.48 -8.86 -6.90
CA THR A 183 9.20 -9.52 -8.01
C THR A 183 9.69 -8.50 -9.04
N GLY A 184 8.90 -7.47 -9.30
CA GLY A 184 9.28 -6.37 -10.18
C GLY A 184 10.31 -5.40 -9.59
N GLY A 185 10.72 -5.58 -8.33
CA GLY A 185 11.72 -4.78 -7.64
C GLY A 185 11.17 -3.58 -6.87
N ILE A 186 9.85 -3.50 -6.63
CA ILE A 186 9.29 -2.49 -5.73
C ILE A 186 9.66 -2.86 -4.29
N PRO A 187 10.15 -1.92 -3.46
CA PRO A 187 10.54 -2.20 -2.08
C PRO A 187 9.38 -2.79 -1.27
N PRO A 188 9.57 -3.95 -0.62
CA PRO A 188 8.61 -4.53 0.29
C PRO A 188 8.61 -3.77 1.62
N VAL A 189 7.47 -3.77 2.29
CA VAL A 189 7.33 -3.23 3.64
C VAL A 189 6.74 -4.28 4.57
N PHE A 190 7.26 -4.35 5.79
CA PHE A 190 6.58 -5.04 6.88
C PHE A 190 5.68 -4.03 7.59
N VAL A 191 4.40 -4.35 7.75
CA VAL A 191 3.42 -3.51 8.44
C VAL A 191 3.10 -4.16 9.77
N SER A 192 3.67 -3.63 10.86
CA SER A 192 3.48 -4.19 12.19
C SER A 192 2.15 -3.75 12.81
N THR A 193 1.63 -4.56 13.71
CA THR A 193 0.43 -4.22 14.50
C THR A 193 0.71 -3.21 15.61
N GLY A 194 1.96 -3.09 16.04
CA GLY A 194 2.40 -2.16 17.08
C GLY A 194 3.64 -1.37 16.67
N PRO A 195 3.83 -0.16 17.20
CA PRO A 195 4.92 0.72 16.77
C PRO A 195 6.27 0.31 17.34
N VAL A 196 7.30 0.50 16.53
CA VAL A 196 8.70 0.59 16.98
C VAL A 196 9.19 1.99 16.65
N ALA A 197 9.75 2.69 17.64
CA ALA A 197 10.18 4.09 17.49
C ALA A 197 9.11 5.00 16.87
N GLY A 198 7.82 4.76 17.17
CA GLY A 198 6.69 5.56 16.68
C GLY A 198 6.22 5.25 15.26
N ARG A 199 6.74 4.19 14.61
CA ARG A 199 6.36 3.78 13.25
C ARG A 199 5.83 2.35 13.24
N ASN A 200 4.86 2.08 12.35
CA ASN A 200 4.26 0.76 12.14
C ASN A 200 4.63 0.14 10.79
N PHE A 201 5.56 0.75 10.05
CA PHE A 201 6.03 0.22 8.78
C PHE A 201 7.54 0.25 8.72
N PHE A 202 8.10 -0.72 8.00
CA PHE A 202 9.55 -0.92 7.87
C PHE A 202 9.85 -1.33 6.44
N LEU A 203 10.86 -0.73 5.81
CA LEU A 203 11.45 -1.33 4.61
C LEU A 203 11.97 -2.72 5.00
N MET A 204 11.51 -3.77 4.32
CA MET A 204 11.83 -5.14 4.69
C MET A 204 12.97 -5.69 3.83
N THR A 205 13.88 -6.42 4.45
CA THR A 205 14.98 -7.12 3.79
C THR A 205 15.14 -8.51 4.39
N ASP A 206 16.01 -9.34 3.83
CA ASP A 206 16.47 -10.52 4.56
C ASP A 206 17.39 -10.11 5.73
N LYS A 207 17.77 -11.10 6.54
CA LYS A 207 18.65 -10.92 7.71
C LYS A 207 20.03 -10.34 7.38
N ASP A 208 20.48 -10.47 6.14
CA ASP A 208 21.76 -10.00 5.64
C ASP A 208 21.65 -8.62 4.94
N GLY A 209 20.47 -8.01 4.97
CA GLY A 209 20.20 -6.72 4.34
C GLY A 209 20.10 -6.77 2.82
N GLN A 210 19.87 -7.95 2.23
CA GLN A 210 19.67 -8.12 0.79
C GLN A 210 18.17 -8.06 0.43
N VAL A 211 17.93 -7.94 -0.88
CA VAL A 211 16.59 -8.00 -1.45
C VAL A 211 15.90 -9.31 -1.10
N LEU A 212 14.60 -9.26 -0.85
CA LEU A 212 13.81 -10.46 -0.60
C LEU A 212 13.76 -11.35 -1.82
N GLY A 213 13.88 -12.67 -1.61
CA GLY A 213 13.73 -13.68 -2.63
C GLY A 213 12.36 -14.38 -2.58
N ASP A 214 12.24 -15.49 -3.30
CA ASP A 214 11.01 -16.26 -3.44
C ASP A 214 10.48 -16.86 -2.12
N GLN A 215 11.30 -16.91 -1.06
CA GLN A 215 10.91 -17.43 0.26
C GLN A 215 9.72 -16.71 0.89
N ILE A 216 9.42 -15.47 0.45
CA ILE A 216 8.35 -14.67 1.05
C ILE A 216 6.97 -14.97 0.46
N ARG A 217 6.87 -15.64 -0.69
CA ARG A 217 5.61 -15.76 -1.46
C ARG A 217 4.47 -16.35 -0.65
N ASP A 218 4.78 -17.34 0.17
CA ASP A 218 3.78 -18.00 1.02
C ASP A 218 3.37 -17.14 2.22
N LEU A 219 4.19 -16.17 2.61
CA LEU A 219 3.98 -15.26 3.74
C LEU A 219 3.33 -13.93 3.31
N LEU A 220 3.35 -13.60 2.02
CA LEU A 220 2.78 -12.35 1.50
C LEU A 220 1.31 -12.20 1.86
N ALA A 221 1.00 -10.99 2.31
CA ALA A 221 -0.33 -10.55 2.70
C ALA A 221 -1.06 -11.41 3.75
N LEU A 222 -0.29 -12.20 4.50
CA LEU A 222 -0.78 -12.96 5.65
C LEU A 222 -0.36 -12.27 6.94
N TYR A 223 -1.16 -12.50 7.99
CA TYR A 223 -0.77 -12.10 9.32
C TYR A 223 0.28 -13.07 9.86
N ILE A 224 1.47 -12.57 10.14
CA ILE A 224 2.63 -13.37 10.55
C ILE A 224 3.28 -12.78 11.79
N GLU A 225 4.03 -13.61 12.52
CA GLU A 225 5.05 -13.18 13.47
C GLU A 225 6.43 -13.56 12.93
N ILE A 226 7.39 -12.65 13.06
CA ILE A 226 8.76 -12.83 12.57
C ILE A 226 9.74 -12.04 13.45
N GLU A 227 10.93 -12.60 13.67
CA GLU A 227 12.03 -11.95 14.37
C GLU A 227 13.04 -11.34 13.39
N GLY A 228 13.78 -10.34 13.85
CA GLY A 228 14.81 -9.71 13.02
C GLY A 228 15.43 -8.48 13.69
N GLU A 229 16.40 -7.88 13.03
CA GLU A 229 17.03 -6.63 13.48
C GLU A 229 16.27 -5.44 12.89
N VAL A 230 15.97 -4.44 13.73
CA VAL A 230 15.46 -3.15 13.24
C VAL A 230 16.61 -2.16 13.21
N GLU A 231 16.78 -1.50 12.07
CA GLU A 231 17.76 -0.43 11.89
C GLU A 231 17.07 0.86 11.46
N GLN A 232 17.69 1.98 11.78
CA GLN A 232 17.27 3.30 11.36
C GLN A 232 18.20 3.81 10.25
N LEU A 233 17.61 4.09 9.09
CA LEU A 233 18.24 4.70 7.92
C LEU A 233 17.68 6.12 7.73
N ASP A 234 18.34 7.09 8.34
CA ASP A 234 17.81 8.43 8.59
C ASP A 234 16.42 8.40 9.29
N ASP A 235 15.34 8.72 8.58
CA ASP A 235 13.97 8.67 9.11
C ASP A 235 13.17 7.42 8.68
N LEU A 236 13.77 6.54 7.87
CA LEU A 236 13.19 5.27 7.46
C LEU A 236 13.65 4.15 8.40
N LEU A 237 12.72 3.34 8.88
CA LEU A 237 13.07 2.10 9.58
C LEU A 237 13.20 0.95 8.59
N VAL A 238 14.23 0.15 8.78
CA VAL A 238 14.52 -1.06 8.01
C VAL A 238 14.40 -2.26 8.94
N PHE A 239 13.70 -3.31 8.52
CA PHE A 239 13.56 -4.56 9.24
C PHE A 239 14.27 -5.68 8.49
N LYS A 240 15.43 -6.09 9.01
CA LYS A 240 16.24 -7.21 8.52
C LYS A 240 15.69 -8.50 9.11
N ALA A 241 14.84 -9.17 8.35
CA ALA A 241 14.01 -10.25 8.85
C ALA A 241 14.69 -11.62 8.77
N ASP A 242 14.61 -12.37 9.87
CA ASP A 242 15.03 -13.76 9.95
C ASP A 242 13.85 -14.68 9.60
N PHE A 243 13.72 -15.02 8.31
CA PHE A 243 12.61 -15.83 7.81
C PHE A 243 12.55 -17.24 8.38
N ASP A 244 13.63 -17.75 8.97
CA ASP A 244 13.62 -19.04 9.68
C ASP A 244 12.73 -19.01 10.94
N THR A 245 12.42 -17.81 11.44
CA THR A 245 11.53 -17.59 12.59
C THR A 245 10.08 -17.29 12.21
N ALA A 246 9.80 -17.15 10.91
CA ALA A 246 8.50 -16.69 10.44
C ALA A 246 7.40 -17.73 10.71
N ARG A 247 6.28 -17.27 11.26
CA ARG A 247 5.09 -18.12 11.50
C ARG A 247 3.81 -17.38 11.17
N VAL A 248 2.90 -18.04 10.45
CA VAL A 248 1.56 -17.50 10.16
C VAL A 248 0.71 -17.56 11.43
N LEU A 249 0.16 -16.41 11.83
CA LEU A 249 -0.80 -16.28 12.90
C LEU A 249 -2.20 -16.33 12.26
N ARG A 250 -3.00 -17.33 12.65
CA ARG A 250 -4.32 -17.64 12.06
C ARG A 250 -5.24 -16.43 11.90
#